data_AF-A0AA95DZ47-F1
#
_entry.id   AF-A0AA95DZ47-F1
#
_cell.length_a   1.000
_cell.length_b   1.000
_cell.length_c   1.000
_cell.angle_alpha   90.00
_cell.angle_beta   90.00
_cell.angle_gamma   90.00
#
_symmetry.space_group_name_H-M   'P 1'
#
loop_
_entity.id
_entity.type
_entity.pdbx_description
1 polymer ?
#
loop_
_entity_poly.entity_id
_entity_poly.type
_entity_poly.pdbx_seq_one_letter_code
_entity_poly.pdbx_strand_id
1 'polypeptide(L)'
;MNTATQIRKELKSLNITAKVKTSSSRWKTYIDITVSDLSPVALKQVQAIEVKYTNENTDTYVTVHHSYTQAAANNAMNFLVAKYENPNNTKDELIEMAQPHIQKVLNGMHRWADEFWNVA
;
A
#
# COMPACT_ATOMS: atom_id res chain seq x y z
N MET A 1 14.65 10.74 -20.09
CA MET A 1 13.35 10.50 -19.40
C MET A 1 13.62 10.58 -17.91
N ASN A 2 12.86 11.36 -17.13
CA ASN A 2 13.13 11.50 -15.69
C ASN A 2 12.39 10.42 -14.86
N THR A 3 12.86 10.16 -13.63
CA THR A 3 12.34 9.10 -12.74
C THR A 3 10.84 9.22 -12.48
N ALA A 4 10.32 10.45 -12.30
CA ALA A 4 8.88 10.68 -12.13
C ALA A 4 8.05 10.25 -13.36
N THR A 5 8.57 10.44 -14.58
CA THR A 5 7.93 9.94 -15.81
C THR A 5 7.96 8.41 -15.90
N GLN A 6 9.04 7.76 -15.47
CA GLN A 6 9.12 6.29 -15.41
C GLN A 6 8.09 5.73 -14.42
N ILE A 7 8.04 6.28 -13.21
CA ILE A 7 7.06 5.92 -12.17
C ILE A 7 5.62 6.05 -12.70
N ARG A 8 5.28 7.18 -13.35
CA ARG A 8 3.93 7.37 -13.92
C ARG A 8 3.58 6.34 -14.99
N LYS A 9 4.55 5.93 -15.82
CA LYS A 9 4.32 4.89 -16.84
C LYS A 9 4.08 3.53 -16.20
N GLU A 10 4.85 3.18 -15.17
CA GLU A 10 4.73 1.91 -14.44
C GLU A 10 3.37 1.84 -13.72
N LEU A 11 2.98 2.90 -13.00
CA LEU A 11 1.65 3.00 -12.37
C LEU A 11 0.51 2.85 -13.40
N LYS A 12 0.64 3.49 -14.57
CA LYS A 12 -0.34 3.34 -15.66
C LYS A 12 -0.40 1.90 -16.18
N SER A 13 0.74 1.21 -16.30
CA SER A 13 0.79 -0.19 -16.75
C SER A 13 0.14 -1.15 -15.76
N LEU A 14 0.13 -0.79 -14.47
CA LEU A 14 -0.55 -1.53 -13.40
C LEU A 14 -2.04 -1.16 -13.28
N ASN A 15 -2.56 -0.27 -14.13
CA ASN A 15 -3.90 0.29 -14.02
C ASN A 15 -4.17 0.97 -12.65
N ILE A 16 -3.16 1.64 -12.10
CA ILE A 16 -3.22 2.30 -10.79
C ILE A 16 -3.34 3.81 -10.96
N THR A 17 -4.42 4.37 -10.43
CA THR A 17 -4.61 5.81 -10.31
C THR A 17 -3.87 6.33 -9.09
N ALA A 18 -2.87 7.19 -9.31
CA ALA A 18 -2.08 7.79 -8.25
C ALA A 18 -1.79 9.27 -8.53
N LYS A 19 -1.69 10.07 -7.47
CA LYS A 19 -1.15 11.42 -7.55
C LYS A 19 0.36 11.35 -7.33
N VAL A 20 1.14 11.76 -8.32
CA VAL A 20 2.62 11.78 -8.25
C VAL A 20 3.11 13.21 -8.18
N LYS A 21 3.61 13.63 -7.02
CA LYS A 21 4.21 14.94 -6.79
C LYS A 21 5.73 14.81 -6.74
N THR A 22 6.42 15.75 -7.36
CA THR A 22 7.88 15.82 -7.31
C THR A 22 8.28 17.11 -6.62
N SER A 23 9.20 17.02 -5.67
CA SER A 23 9.86 18.16 -5.05
C SER A 23 11.37 17.95 -5.06
N SER A 24 12.14 19.02 -4.98
CA SER A 24 13.60 18.97 -5.05
C SER A 24 14.21 19.88 -3.99
N SER A 25 15.27 19.40 -3.34
CA SER A 25 16.08 20.16 -2.39
C SER A 25 17.55 19.99 -2.71
N ARG A 26 18.21 21.07 -3.17
CA ARG A 26 19.64 21.28 -3.52
C ARG A 26 20.40 20.16 -4.26
N TRP A 27 20.33 18.91 -3.79
CA TRP A 27 20.97 17.72 -4.35
C TRP A 27 20.05 16.48 -4.40
N LYS A 28 18.85 16.55 -3.80
CA LYS A 28 17.92 15.44 -3.65
C LYS A 28 16.59 15.72 -4.35
N THR A 29 16.04 14.71 -4.98
CA THR A 29 14.70 14.68 -5.55
C THR A 29 13.81 13.82 -4.67
N TYR A 30 12.62 14.31 -4.35
CA TYR A 30 11.60 13.59 -3.59
C TYR A 30 10.39 13.37 -4.48
N ILE A 31 9.93 12.14 -4.57
CA ILE A 31 8.76 11.75 -5.37
C ILE A 31 7.75 11.12 -4.43
N ASP A 32 6.67 11.84 -4.19
CA ASP A 32 5.56 11.37 -3.37
C ASP A 32 4.49 10.76 -4.28
N ILE A 33 4.17 9.49 -4.04
CA ILE A 33 3.10 8.76 -4.72
C ILE A 33 1.95 8.64 -3.72
N THR A 34 0.82 9.27 -4.01
CA THR A 34 -0.39 9.13 -3.19
C THR A 34 -1.40 8.25 -3.91
N VAL A 35 -1.86 7.20 -3.24
CA VAL A 35 -2.86 6.24 -3.74
C VAL A 35 -3.94 6.01 -2.70
N SER A 36 -5.17 5.79 -3.14
CA SER A 36 -6.30 5.55 -2.25
C SER A 36 -7.07 4.30 -2.67
N ASP A 37 -7.63 3.59 -1.70
CA ASP A 37 -8.55 2.46 -1.91
C ASP A 37 -8.01 1.32 -2.77
N LEU A 38 -6.68 1.16 -2.84
CA LEU A 38 -6.06 0.05 -3.55
C LEU A 38 -6.31 -1.28 -2.85
N SER A 39 -6.54 -2.33 -3.64
CA SER A 39 -6.51 -3.69 -3.10
C SER A 39 -5.14 -3.99 -2.46
N PRO A 40 -5.05 -4.89 -1.46
CA PRO A 40 -3.78 -5.24 -0.85
C PRO A 40 -2.71 -5.68 -1.86
N VAL A 41 -3.12 -6.38 -2.93
CA VAL A 41 -2.23 -6.82 -4.01
C VAL A 41 -1.68 -5.63 -4.80
N ALA A 42 -2.56 -4.72 -5.22
CA ALA A 42 -2.15 -3.53 -5.97
C ALA A 42 -1.27 -2.61 -5.12
N LEU A 43 -1.56 -2.47 -3.82
CA LEU A 43 -0.74 -1.68 -2.89
C LEU A 43 0.70 -2.20 -2.83
N LYS A 44 0.89 -3.52 -2.75
CA LYS A 44 2.24 -4.11 -2.77
C LYS A 44 3.00 -3.81 -4.05
N GLN A 45 2.33 -3.82 -5.20
CA GLN A 45 2.95 -3.46 -6.47
C GLN A 45 3.41 -1.99 -6.47
N VAL A 46 2.65 -1.07 -5.86
CA VAL A 46 3.07 0.33 -5.69
C VAL A 46 4.22 0.47 -4.70
N GLN A 47 4.22 -0.28 -3.61
CA GLN A 47 5.34 -0.30 -2.66
C GLN A 47 6.62 -0.86 -3.28
N ALA A 48 6.52 -1.81 -4.22
CA ALA A 48 7.67 -2.29 -4.97
C ALA A 48 8.30 -1.18 -5.85
N ILE A 49 7.49 -0.27 -6.39
CA ILE A 49 7.96 0.93 -7.12
C ILE A 49 8.77 1.82 -6.18
N GLU A 50 8.31 2.03 -4.93
CA GLU A 50 9.05 2.80 -3.91
C GLU A 50 10.47 2.27 -3.73
N VAL A 51 10.58 0.97 -3.45
CA VAL A 51 11.85 0.29 -3.17
C VAL A 51 12.76 0.34 -4.40
N LYS A 52 12.23 0.01 -5.58
CA LYS A 52 12.98 0.00 -6.84
C LYS A 52 13.64 1.35 -7.12
N TYR A 53 12.86 2.41 -7.18
CA TYR A 53 13.37 3.71 -7.64
C TYR A 53 14.18 4.46 -6.57
N THR A 54 13.97 4.15 -5.28
CA THR A 54 14.82 4.65 -4.20
C THR A 54 16.19 3.96 -4.22
N ASN A 55 16.25 2.66 -4.53
CA ASN A 55 17.52 1.91 -4.58
C ASN A 55 18.31 2.18 -5.87
N GLU A 56 17.63 2.39 -7.00
CA GLU A 56 18.28 2.66 -8.30
C GLU A 56 18.87 4.08 -8.39
N ASN A 57 18.47 5.01 -7.53
CA ASN A 57 18.87 6.42 -7.61
C ASN A 57 19.24 6.98 -6.23
N THR A 58 20.53 7.13 -5.94
CA THR A 58 21.05 7.63 -4.65
C THR A 58 20.54 9.02 -4.25
N ASP A 59 20.20 9.84 -5.25
CA ASP A 59 19.70 11.20 -5.06
C ASP A 59 18.18 11.32 -5.16
N THR A 60 17.45 10.20 -5.36
CA THR A 60 15.99 10.20 -5.43
C THR A 60 15.38 9.38 -4.32
N TYR A 61 14.50 10.00 -3.55
CA TYR A 61 13.68 9.33 -2.54
C TYR A 61 12.25 9.23 -3.05
N VAL A 62 11.73 8.02 -3.13
CA VAL A 62 10.33 7.78 -3.44
C VAL A 62 9.61 7.43 -2.15
N THR A 63 8.43 8.00 -1.93
CA THR A 63 7.59 7.70 -0.77
C THR A 63 6.18 7.39 -1.24
N VAL A 64 5.62 6.26 -0.81
CA VAL A 64 4.22 5.91 -1.06
C VAL A 64 3.36 6.25 0.14
N HIS A 65 2.43 7.17 -0.07
CA HIS A 65 1.36 7.48 0.84
C HIS A 65 0.10 6.75 0.41
N HIS A 66 -0.52 6.07 1.36
CA HIS A 66 -1.71 5.31 1.09
C HIS A 66 -2.79 5.54 2.15
N SER A 67 -4.03 5.66 1.70
CA SER A 67 -5.22 5.77 2.55
C SER A 67 -6.34 4.85 2.09
N TYR A 68 -7.18 4.45 3.03
CA TYR A 68 -8.45 3.76 2.75
C TYR A 68 -9.62 4.61 3.21
N THR A 69 -10.70 4.59 2.43
CA THR A 69 -12.05 4.81 2.93
C THR A 69 -12.50 3.62 3.78
N GLN A 70 -13.45 3.83 4.68
CA GLN A 70 -14.02 2.75 5.51
C GLN A 70 -14.51 1.57 4.66
N ALA A 71 -15.20 1.87 3.54
CA ALA A 71 -15.74 0.83 2.65
C ALA A 71 -14.62 -0.01 2.02
N ALA A 72 -13.56 0.62 1.53
CA ALA A 72 -12.43 -0.09 0.94
C ALA A 72 -11.64 -0.90 1.98
N ALA A 73 -11.49 -0.39 3.21
CA ALA A 73 -10.87 -1.13 4.30
C ALA A 73 -11.68 -2.39 4.69
N ASN A 74 -13.01 -2.29 4.73
CA ASN A 74 -13.88 -3.44 4.98
C ASN A 74 -13.80 -4.47 3.84
N ASN A 75 -13.67 -4.03 2.59
CA ASN A 75 -13.49 -4.94 1.46
C ASN A 75 -12.12 -5.64 1.49
N ALA A 76 -11.06 -4.90 1.84
CA ALA A 76 -9.73 -5.46 2.04
C ALA A 76 -9.72 -6.49 3.19
N MET A 77 -10.46 -6.22 4.28
CA MET A 77 -10.67 -7.17 5.38
C MET A 77 -11.31 -8.46 4.90
N ASN A 78 -12.45 -8.37 4.20
CA ASN A 78 -13.16 -9.55 3.72
C ASN A 78 -12.29 -10.40 2.79
N PHE A 79 -11.49 -9.77 1.94
CA PHE A 79 -10.53 -10.45 1.08
C PHE A 79 -9.46 -11.20 1.90
N LEU A 80 -8.92 -10.57 2.95
CA LEU A 80 -7.88 -11.17 3.78
C LEU A 80 -8.45 -12.29 4.66
N VAL A 81 -9.60 -12.08 5.28
CA VAL A 81 -10.30 -13.11 6.05
C VAL A 81 -10.56 -14.35 5.19
N ALA A 82 -11.06 -14.19 3.96
CA ALA A 82 -11.27 -15.31 3.04
C ALA A 82 -9.96 -16.02 2.63
N LYS A 83 -8.84 -15.29 2.60
CA LYS A 83 -7.52 -15.87 2.28
C LYS A 83 -6.95 -16.70 3.44
N TYR A 84 -7.22 -16.31 4.68
CA TYR A 84 -6.68 -16.94 5.89
C TYR A 84 -7.70 -17.77 6.68
N GLU A 85 -8.88 -18.00 6.09
CA GLU A 85 -9.88 -18.91 6.63
C GLU A 85 -9.25 -20.29 6.81
N ASN A 86 -9.32 -20.80 8.04
CA ASN A 86 -8.74 -22.06 8.43
C ASN A 86 -9.74 -22.85 9.29
N PRO A 87 -9.56 -24.17 9.49
CA PRO A 87 -10.51 -24.97 10.26
C PRO A 87 -10.62 -24.60 11.74
N ASN A 88 -9.66 -23.82 12.26
CA ASN A 88 -9.54 -23.47 13.68
C ASN A 88 -10.23 -22.14 14.03
N ASN A 89 -10.55 -21.31 13.03
CA ASN A 89 -11.16 -20.01 13.23
C ASN A 89 -12.31 -19.80 12.24
N THR A 90 -13.48 -19.50 12.78
CA THR A 90 -14.63 -19.09 11.98
C THR A 90 -14.38 -17.73 11.34
N LYS A 91 -15.11 -17.45 10.25
CA LYS A 91 -15.05 -16.16 9.56
C LYS A 91 -15.31 -14.97 10.50
N ASP A 92 -16.24 -15.11 11.42
CA ASP A 92 -16.61 -14.04 12.36
C ASP A 92 -15.49 -13.77 13.37
N GLU A 93 -14.82 -14.81 13.87
CA GLU A 93 -13.65 -14.67 14.76
C GLU A 93 -12.48 -13.96 14.04
N LEU A 94 -12.24 -14.29 12.77
CA LEU A 94 -11.21 -13.63 11.96
C LEU A 94 -11.53 -12.15 11.71
N ILE A 95 -12.81 -11.80 11.57
CA ILE A 95 -13.27 -10.41 11.42
C ILE A 95 -13.03 -9.63 12.72
N GLU A 96 -13.42 -10.18 13.87
CA GLU A 96 -13.21 -9.54 15.18
C GLU A 96 -11.72 -9.29 15.45
N MET A 97 -10.86 -10.26 15.13
CA MET A 97 -9.41 -10.11 15.27
C MET A 97 -8.84 -9.02 14.35
N ALA A 98 -9.37 -8.86 13.14
CA ALA A 98 -8.90 -7.88 12.15
C ALA A 98 -9.39 -6.45 12.40
N GLN A 99 -10.53 -6.28 13.06
CA GLN A 99 -11.18 -4.98 13.28
C GLN A 99 -10.29 -3.91 13.94
N PRO A 100 -9.54 -4.19 15.04
CA PRO A 100 -8.63 -3.20 15.62
C PRO A 100 -7.45 -2.84 14.70
N HIS A 101 -7.02 -3.76 13.84
CA HIS A 101 -5.95 -3.50 12.86
C HIS A 101 -6.42 -2.60 11.73
N ILE A 102 -7.65 -2.77 11.26
CA ILE A 102 -8.28 -1.90 10.27
C ILE A 102 -8.38 -0.47 10.79
N GLN A 103 -8.81 -0.29 12.04
CA GLN A 103 -8.90 1.05 12.60
C GLN A 103 -7.53 1.73 12.67
N LYS A 104 -6.46 0.96 12.96
CA LYS A 104 -5.09 1.47 12.93
C LYS A 104 -4.64 1.84 11.51
N VAL A 105 -5.00 1.05 10.50
CA VAL A 105 -4.72 1.35 9.08
C VAL A 105 -5.47 2.60 8.62
N LEU A 106 -6.76 2.72 8.95
CA LEU A 106 -7.60 3.89 8.65
C LEU A 106 -7.08 5.16 9.31
N ASN A 107 -6.58 5.04 10.54
CA ASN A 107 -5.97 6.15 11.29
C ASN A 107 -4.53 6.44 10.84
N GLY A 108 -4.00 5.72 9.83
CA GLY A 108 -2.63 5.90 9.32
C GLY A 108 -1.53 5.45 10.29
N MET A 109 -1.88 4.71 11.35
CA MET A 109 -0.94 4.25 12.38
C MET A 109 -0.23 2.95 12.00
N HIS A 110 -0.78 2.18 11.06
CA HIS A 110 -0.23 0.89 10.60
C HIS A 110 -0.34 0.75 9.09
N ARG A 111 0.56 -0.02 8.47
CA ARG A 111 0.45 -0.48 7.07
C ARG A 111 -0.32 -1.81 7.05
N TRP A 112 -0.99 -2.13 5.94
CA TRP A 112 -1.37 -3.53 5.70
C TRP A 112 -0.09 -4.34 5.58
N ALA A 113 0.17 -5.19 6.57
CA ALA A 113 1.30 -6.10 6.55
C ALA A 113 0.76 -7.53 6.49
N ASP A 114 1.33 -8.34 5.60
CA ASP A 114 1.08 -9.79 5.60
C ASP A 114 1.40 -10.41 6.97
N GLU A 115 2.33 -9.79 7.72
CA GLU A 115 2.74 -10.18 9.07
C GLU A 115 1.57 -10.26 10.05
N PHE A 116 0.49 -9.50 9.84
CA PHE A 116 -0.71 -9.61 10.66
C PHE A 116 -1.37 -11.00 10.55
N TRP A 117 -1.19 -11.67 9.41
CA TRP A 117 -1.79 -12.96 9.10
C TRP A 117 -0.78 -14.13 9.06
N ASN A 118 0.52 -13.85 9.23
CA ASN A 118 1.56 -14.87 9.37
C ASN A 118 1.62 -15.49 10.78
N VAL A 119 0.58 -15.28 11.60
CA VAL A 119 0.42 -15.95 12.89
C VAL A 119 -0.43 -17.20 12.67
N ALA A 120 0.15 -18.19 11.98
CA ALA A 120 -0.37 -19.55 11.88
C ALA A 120 0.79 -20.53 12.01
#